data_AF-A0A928KIT8-F1
#
_entry.id   AF-A0A928KIT8-F1
#
_cell.length_a   1.000
_cell.length_b   1.000
_cell.length_c   1.000
_cell.angle_alpha   90.00
_cell.angle_beta   90.00
_cell.angle_gamma   90.00
#
_symmetry.space_group_name_H-M   'P 1'
#
loop_
_entity.id
_entity.type
_entity.pdbx_description
1 polymer ?
#
loop_
_entity_poly.entity_id
_entity_poly.type
_entity_poly.pdbx_seq_one_letter_code
_entity_poly.pdbx_strand_id
1 'polypeptide(L)'
;MMKGKKMKIKDGFVKCKIGEKYLVVTTGELGKTNNIMIELNETSSDIWDGVAAGLSTTEIAAKLCEKYAISAEKAQADTDKIIGNMKDAGIFE
;
A
#
# COMPACT_ATOMS: atom_id res chain seq x y z
N MET A 1 3.71 24.40 4.69
CA MET A 1 3.76 22.93 4.83
C MET A 1 2.35 22.37 4.68
N MET A 2 2.01 21.86 3.49
CA MET A 2 0.73 21.22 3.25
C MET A 2 0.82 19.80 3.83
N LYS A 3 0.09 19.54 4.92
CA LYS A 3 -0.04 18.20 5.48
C LYS A 3 -0.74 17.34 4.43
N GLY A 4 -0.02 16.40 3.82
CA GLY A 4 -0.60 15.44 2.88
C GLY A 4 -1.78 14.74 3.55
N LYS A 5 -2.90 14.63 2.82
CA LYS A 5 -4.11 13.95 3.29
C LYS A 5 -3.70 12.53 3.73
N LYS A 6 -3.88 12.19 5.00
CA LYS A 6 -3.55 10.85 5.52
C LYS A 6 -4.42 9.83 4.77
N MET A 7 -3.79 8.93 4.03
CA MET A 7 -4.46 7.81 3.39
C MET A 7 -4.70 6.74 4.43
N LYS A 8 -5.90 6.14 4.42
CA LYS A 8 -6.24 5.03 5.28
C LYS A 8 -6.89 3.93 4.46
N ILE A 9 -6.42 2.71 4.68
CA ILE A 9 -7.00 1.49 4.09
C ILE A 9 -8.36 1.26 4.73
N LYS A 10 -9.38 0.96 3.92
CA LYS A 10 -10.72 0.62 4.40
C LYS A 10 -10.69 -0.61 5.29
N ASP A 11 -11.57 -0.62 6.28
CA ASP A 11 -11.79 -1.79 7.11
C ASP A 11 -12.21 -2.99 6.25
N GLY A 12 -11.73 -4.18 6.62
CA GLY A 12 -12.01 -5.42 5.90
C GLY A 12 -10.94 -5.84 4.91
N PHE A 13 -9.97 -4.99 4.55
CA PHE A 13 -8.76 -5.45 3.85
C PHE A 13 -7.70 -5.93 4.84
N VAL A 14 -7.19 -7.15 4.62
CA VAL A 14 -6.16 -7.77 5.47
C VAL A 14 -4.99 -8.20 4.61
N LYS A 15 -3.78 -7.79 4.99
CA LYS A 15 -2.54 -8.30 4.42
C LYS A 15 -2.10 -9.55 5.17
N CYS A 16 -1.81 -10.64 4.47
CA CYS A 16 -1.27 -11.87 5.03
C CYS A 16 -0.02 -12.32 4.24
N LYS A 17 0.89 -13.04 4.93
CA LYS A 17 2.08 -13.64 4.30
C LYS A 17 1.88 -15.14 4.18
N ILE A 18 2.06 -15.69 2.98
CA ILE A 18 1.96 -17.13 2.70
C ILE A 18 3.26 -17.56 2.02
N GLY A 19 4.11 -18.29 2.75
CA GLY A 19 5.47 -18.58 2.31
C GLY A 19 6.25 -17.28 2.09
N GLU A 20 6.72 -17.08 0.85
CA GLU A 20 7.44 -15.87 0.44
C GLU A 20 6.53 -14.80 -0.19
N LYS A 21 5.24 -15.09 -0.34
CA LYS A 21 4.28 -14.18 -0.98
C LYS A 21 3.55 -13.32 0.04
N TYR A 22 3.23 -12.09 -0.35
CA TYR A 22 2.33 -11.21 0.38
C TYR A 22 1.01 -11.12 -0.38
N LEU A 23 -0.11 -11.32 0.30
CA LEU A 23 -1.45 -11.19 -0.27
C LEU A 23 -2.25 -10.16 0.51
N VAL A 24 -3.14 -9.45 -0.17
CA VAL A 24 -4.21 -8.66 0.44
C VAL A 24 -5.53 -9.30 0.07
N VAL A 25 -6.36 -9.56 1.08
CA VAL A 25 -7.68 -10.17 0.92
C VAL A 25 -8.76 -9.34 1.59
N THR A 26 -9.98 -9.38 1.07
CA THR A 26 -11.16 -8.85 1.75
C THR A 26 -11.72 -9.85 2.75
N THR A 27 -12.18 -9.36 3.89
CA THR A 27 -12.71 -10.13 5.01
C THR A 27 -13.93 -9.45 5.61
N GLY A 28 -14.65 -10.13 6.51
CA GLY A 28 -15.84 -9.58 7.17
C GLY A 28 -16.96 -9.22 6.19
N GLU A 29 -17.68 -8.12 6.44
CA GLU A 29 -18.77 -7.64 5.57
C GLU A 29 -18.28 -7.27 4.17
N LEU A 30 -17.07 -6.72 4.05
CA LEU A 30 -16.49 -6.40 2.75
C LEU A 30 -16.23 -7.67 1.95
N GLY A 31 -15.75 -8.73 2.60
CA GLY A 31 -15.55 -10.06 2.00
C GLY A 31 -16.85 -10.71 1.50
N LYS A 32 -17.99 -10.47 2.16
CA LYS A 32 -19.29 -11.04 1.73
C LYS A 32 -19.78 -10.48 0.39
N THR A 33 -19.41 -9.24 0.09
CA THR A 33 -19.87 -8.51 -1.10
C THR A 33 -18.79 -8.37 -2.17
N ASN A 34 -17.52 -8.49 -1.79
CA ASN A 34 -16.36 -8.34 -2.66
C ASN A 34 -15.32 -9.41 -2.33
N ASN A 35 -14.93 -10.22 -3.30
CA ASN A 35 -13.88 -11.23 -3.15
C ASN A 35 -12.60 -10.74 -3.84
N ILE A 36 -11.88 -9.82 -3.21
CA ILE A 36 -10.62 -9.28 -3.73
C ILE A 36 -9.47 -10.10 -3.15
N MET A 37 -8.58 -10.54 -4.02
CA MET A 37 -7.27 -11.10 -3.67
C MET A 37 -6.22 -10.44 -4.54
N ILE A 38 -5.26 -9.76 -3.92
CA ILE A 38 -4.17 -9.04 -4.61
C ILE A 38 -2.85 -9.64 -4.13
N GLU A 39 -2.03 -10.12 -5.05
CA GLU A 39 -0.65 -10.49 -4.76
C GLU A 39 0.24 -9.24 -4.78
N LEU A 40 0.96 -9.03 -3.69
CA LEU A 40 1.93 -7.96 -3.52
C LEU A 40 3.35 -8.53 -3.69
N ASN A 41 4.14 -7.88 -4.54
CA ASN A 41 5.59 -8.04 -4.50
C ASN A 41 6.17 -7.31 -3.28
N GLU A 42 7.47 -7.44 -3.03
CA GLU A 42 8.11 -6.86 -1.84
C GLU A 42 7.92 -5.33 -1.74
N THR A 43 8.14 -4.59 -2.83
CA THR A 43 8.00 -3.12 -2.85
C THR A 43 6.57 -2.68 -2.56
N SER A 44 5.57 -3.31 -3.19
CA SER A 44 4.15 -3.00 -2.94
C SER A 44 3.70 -3.42 -1.54
N SER A 45 4.31 -4.47 -0.98
CA SER A 45 4.14 -4.91 0.39
C SER A 45 4.64 -3.88 1.40
N ASP A 46 5.82 -3.27 1.16
CA ASP A 46 6.34 -2.20 2.01
C ASP A 46 5.51 -0.91 1.91
N ILE A 47 5.05 -0.55 0.70
CA ILE A 47 4.17 0.61 0.50
C ILE A 47 2.86 0.42 1.25
N TRP A 48 2.26 -0.78 1.18
CA TRP A 48 1.07 -1.11 1.96
C TRP A 48 1.29 -0.89 3.45
N ASP A 49 2.41 -1.37 4.00
CA ASP A 49 2.72 -1.22 5.43
C ASP A 49 2.90 0.24 5.82
N GLY A 50 3.52 1.04 4.95
CA GLY A 50 3.64 2.48 5.15
C GLY A 50 2.28 3.18 5.21
N VAL A 51 1.36 2.84 4.31
CA VAL A 51 -0.01 3.39 4.35
C VAL A 51 -0.78 2.90 5.57
N ALA A 52 -0.67 1.62 5.93
CA ALA A 52 -1.28 1.06 7.13
C ALA A 52 -0.77 1.73 8.42
N ALA A 53 0.50 2.16 8.43
CA ALA A 53 1.11 2.96 9.49
C ALA A 53 0.75 4.46 9.44
N GLY A 54 -0.04 4.89 8.45
CA GLY A 54 -0.51 6.27 8.30
C GLY A 54 0.56 7.26 7.81
N LEU A 55 1.60 6.76 7.12
CA LEU A 55 2.65 7.57 6.52
C LEU A 55 2.17 8.27 5.24
N SER A 56 2.77 9.42 4.95
CA SER A 56 2.59 10.12 3.67
C SER A 56 3.37 9.44 2.54
N THR A 57 3.01 9.75 1.29
CA THR A 57 3.71 9.22 0.10
C THR A 57 5.20 9.53 0.12
N THR A 58 5.59 10.74 0.54
CA THR A 58 6.99 11.15 0.63
C THR A 58 7.75 10.39 1.73
N GLU A 59 7.14 10.13 2.88
CA GLU A 59 7.76 9.32 3.93
C GLU A 59 7.94 7.86 3.50
N ILE A 60 6.97 7.31 2.77
CA ILE A 60 7.06 5.97 2.19
C ILE A 60 8.19 5.92 1.16
N ALA A 61 8.23 6.88 0.23
CA ALA A 61 9.28 6.97 -0.79
C ALA A 61 10.69 7.10 -0.16
N ALA A 62 10.85 7.89 0.89
CA ALA A 62 12.12 8.00 1.62
C ALA A 62 12.58 6.64 2.18
N LYS A 63 11.67 5.87 2.78
CA LYS A 63 11.98 4.52 3.27
C LYS A 63 12.37 3.56 2.14
N LEU A 64 11.73 3.67 0.97
CA LEU A 64 12.11 2.86 -0.20
C LEU A 64 13.49 3.23 -0.73
N CYS A 65 13.84 4.52 -0.76
CA CYS A 65 15.19 4.98 -1.11
C CYS A 65 16.24 4.37 -0.20
N GLU A 66 16.00 4.41 1.12
CA GLU A 66 16.90 3.82 2.12
C GLU A 66 17.02 2.30 1.96
N LYS A 67 15.90 1.59 1.77
CA LYS A 67 15.87 0.13 1.70
C LYS A 67 16.47 -0.41 0.40
N TYR A 68 16.18 0.23 -0.73
CA TYR A 68 16.51 -0.29 -2.06
C TYR A 68 17.65 0.45 -2.77
N ALA A 69 18.24 1.47 -2.13
CA ALA A 69 19.32 2.30 -2.70
C ALA A 69 18.97 2.87 -4.09
N ILE A 70 17.74 3.37 -4.23
CA ILE A 70 17.21 3.99 -5.47
C ILE A 70 17.08 5.51 -5.33
N SER A 71 16.94 6.22 -6.45
CA SER A 71 16.73 7.67 -6.43
C SER A 71 15.38 8.05 -5.83
N ALA A 72 15.31 9.26 -5.28
CA ALA A 72 14.08 9.83 -4.73
C ALA A 72 12.98 9.92 -5.79
N GLU A 73 13.31 10.27 -7.04
CA GLU A 73 12.29 10.34 -8.11
C GLU A 73 11.71 8.96 -8.41
N LYS A 74 12.57 7.92 -8.45
CA LYS A 74 12.11 6.55 -8.71
C LYS A 74 11.23 6.05 -7.56
N ALA A 75 11.66 6.24 -6.31
CA ALA A 75 10.89 5.81 -5.15
C ALA A 75 9.53 6.52 -5.07
N GLN A 76 9.50 7.82 -5.37
CA GLN A 76 8.26 8.59 -5.40
C GLN A 76 7.34 8.12 -6.52
N ALA A 77 7.86 7.91 -7.74
CA ALA A 77 7.08 7.41 -8.86
C ALA A 77 6.49 6.02 -8.60
N ASP A 78 7.27 5.09 -8.04
CA ASP A 78 6.81 3.75 -7.69
C ASP A 78 5.73 3.81 -6.58
N THR A 79 5.92 4.66 -5.57
CA THR A 79 4.95 4.89 -4.49
C THR A 79 3.64 5.44 -5.03
N ASP A 80 3.69 6.49 -5.84
CA ASP A 80 2.51 7.15 -6.40
C ASP A 80 1.75 6.23 -7.35
N LYS A 81 2.46 5.44 -8.17
CA LYS A 81 1.84 4.45 -9.06
C LYS A 81 1.09 3.39 -8.28
N ILE A 82 1.71 2.82 -7.25
CA ILE A 82 1.09 1.74 -6.46
C ILE A 82 -0.10 2.26 -5.66
N ILE A 83 0.00 3.45 -5.08
CA ILE A 83 -1.12 4.11 -4.39
C ILE A 83 -2.25 4.47 -5.37
N GLY A 84 -1.92 4.92 -6.58
CA GLY A 84 -2.90 5.11 -7.66
C GLY A 84 -3.69 3.84 -7.93
N ASN A 85 -3.00 2.71 -8.13
CA ASN A 85 -3.65 1.42 -8.35
C ASN A 85 -4.54 0.99 -7.18
N MET A 86 -4.11 1.20 -5.93
CA MET A 86 -4.90 0.89 -4.74
C MET A 86 -6.15 1.78 -4.63
N LYS A 87 -6.04 3.05 -5.03
CA LYS A 87 -7.16 3.99 -5.07
C LYS A 87 -8.19 3.58 -6.12
N ASP A 88 -7.74 3.22 -7.31
CA ASP A 88 -8.61 2.77 -8.41
C ASP A 88 -9.31 1.43 -8.07
N ALA A 89 -8.62 0.57 -7.32
CA ALA A 89 -9.19 -0.66 -6.76
C ALA A 89 -10.14 -0.41 -5.56
N GLY A 90 -10.35 0.84 -5.16
CA GLY A 90 -11.28 1.20 -4.09
C GLY A 90 -10.82 0.81 -2.69
N ILE A 91 -9.51 0.65 -2.46
CA ILE A 91 -8.95 0.16 -1.19
C ILE A 91 -8.94 1.25 -0.10
N PHE A 92 -8.80 2.52 -0.48
CA PHE A 92 -8.73 3.63 0.48
C PHE A 92 -10.11 4.23 0.79
N GLU A 93 -10.25 4.79 2.00
CA GLU A 93 -11.40 5.62 2.45
C GLU A 93 -11.33 7.08 1.99
#